data_AF-X0SUB3-F1
#
_entry.id   AF-X0SUB3-F1
#
_cell.length_a   1.000
_cell.length_b   1.000
_cell.length_c   1.000
_cell.angle_alpha   90.00
_cell.angle_beta   90.00
_cell.angle_gamma   90.00
#
_symmetry.space_group_name_H-M   'P 1'
#
loop_
_entity.id
_entity.type
_entity.pdbx_description
1 polymer ?
#
loop_
_entity_poly.entity_id
_entity_poly.type
_entity_poly.pdbx_seq_one_letter_code
_entity_poly.pdbx_strand_id
1 'polypeptide(L)' 'KFLAEQMPEEIVVFAVNIQEVTEFTEEMTRKVRKAIPRAVNLVLEESSSTKNEVPSDTETPVY' A
#
# COMPACT_ATOMS: atom_id res chain seq x y z
N LYS A 1 -18.07 16.92 -12.26
CA LYS A 1 -16.87 16.32 -12.87
C LYS A 1 -15.76 16.39 -11.83
N PHE A 2 -15.53 15.31 -11.11
CA PHE A 2 -14.56 15.28 -10.01
C PHE A 2 -14.30 13.80 -9.80
N LEU A 3 -13.25 13.22 -10.39
CA LEU A 3 -12.71 11.89 -10.04
C LEU A 3 -11.45 11.58 -10.86
N ALA A 4 -11.40 11.94 -12.14
CA ALA A 4 -10.28 11.56 -13.01
C ALA A 4 -8.97 12.29 -12.71
N GLU A 5 -9.01 13.58 -12.37
CA GLU A 5 -7.83 14.40 -12.07
C GLU A 5 -7.24 14.16 -10.67
N GLN A 6 -7.93 13.38 -9.82
CA GLN A 6 -7.49 13.09 -8.45
C GLN A 6 -7.10 11.63 -8.23
N MET A 7 -7.15 10.79 -9.27
CA MET A 7 -6.62 9.45 -9.14
C MET A 7 -5.08 9.51 -9.12
N PRO A 8 -4.44 8.80 -8.18
CA PRO A 8 -2.99 8.68 -8.19
C PRO A 8 -2.54 7.98 -9.48
N GLU A 9 -1.32 8.30 -9.90
CA GLU A 9 -0.71 7.71 -11.10
C GLU A 9 -0.55 6.19 -10.98
N GLU A 10 -0.42 5.67 -9.75
CA GLU A 10 -0.30 4.25 -9.46
C GLU A 10 -1.13 3.85 -8.23
N ILE A 11 -1.78 2.67 -8.33
CA ILE A 11 -2.51 2.04 -7.23
C ILE A 11 -2.09 0.57 -7.17
N VAL A 12 -1.52 0.18 -6.03
CA VAL A 12 -1.15 -1.23 -5.74
C VAL A 12 -2.14 -1.80 -4.72
N VAL A 13 -2.77 -2.93 -5.04
CA VAL A 13 -3.77 -3.58 -4.19
C VAL A 13 -3.29 -4.96 -3.74
N PHE A 14 -3.17 -5.16 -2.43
CA PHE A 14 -2.86 -6.46 -1.83
C PHE A 14 -4.13 -7.12 -1.32
N ALA A 15 -4.51 -8.25 -1.92
CA ALA A 15 -5.72 -8.99 -1.55
C ALA A 15 -5.41 -10.36 -0.93
N VAL A 16 -6.16 -10.72 0.11
CA VAL A 16 -6.14 -12.05 0.70
C VAL A 16 -7.44 -12.75 0.32
N ASN A 17 -7.32 -13.87 -0.39
CA ASN A 17 -8.50 -14.63 -0.80
C ASN A 17 -9.29 -15.11 0.43
N ILE A 18 -10.60 -14.90 0.42
CA ILE A 18 -11.50 -15.22 1.53
C ILE A 18 -11.58 -16.73 1.77
N GLN A 19 -12.07 -17.09 2.96
CA GLN A 19 -12.50 -18.44 3.29
C GLN A 19 -13.96 -18.31 3.75
N GLU A 20 -14.83 -19.15 3.21
CA GLU A 20 -16.22 -19.22 3.65
C GLU A 20 -16.26 -19.69 5.11
N VAL A 21 -16.97 -18.94 5.94
CA VAL A 21 -17.14 -19.20 7.37
C VAL A 21 -18.62 -19.43 7.64
N THR A 22 -18.92 -20.41 8.48
CA THR A 22 -20.30 -20.78 8.83
C THR A 22 -20.86 -19.94 9.97
N GLU A 23 -20.01 -19.17 10.65
CA GLU A 23 -20.35 -18.36 11.81
C GLU A 23 -19.83 -16.94 11.63
N PHE A 24 -20.66 -15.97 12.01
CA PHE A 24 -20.26 -14.56 12.06
C PHE A 24 -19.50 -14.31 13.36
N THR A 25 -18.27 -13.80 13.24
CA THR A 25 -17.38 -13.52 14.37
C THR A 25 -16.47 -12.35 14.05
N GLU A 26 -16.01 -11.64 15.09
CA GLU A 26 -14.98 -10.61 14.99
C GLU A 26 -13.57 -11.20 14.89
N GLU A 27 -13.42 -12.51 15.15
CA GLU A 27 -12.13 -13.17 15.04
C GLU A 27 -11.69 -13.39 13.59
N MET A 28 -10.41 -13.14 13.32
CA MET A 28 -9.83 -13.42 12.02
C MET A 28 -9.65 -14.91 11.76
N THR A 29 -9.98 -15.35 10.54
CA THR A 29 -9.67 -16.71 10.09
C THR A 29 -8.16 -16.97 10.16
N ARG A 30 -7.79 -18.25 10.28
CA ARG A 30 -6.37 -18.66 10.32
C ARG A 30 -5.60 -18.18 9.09
N LYS A 31 -6.26 -18.17 7.92
CA LYS A 31 -5.67 -17.74 6.65
C LYS A 31 -5.37 -16.24 6.65
N VAL A 32 -6.32 -15.41 7.08
CA VAL A 32 -6.13 -13.95 7.21
C VAL A 32 -5.03 -13.65 8.22
N ARG A 33 -5.06 -14.26 9.40
CA ARG A 33 -4.05 -14.04 10.44
C ARG A 33 -2.62 -14.33 9.96
N LYS A 34 -2.44 -15.40 9.16
CA LYS A 34 -1.13 -15.73 8.56
C LYS A 34 -0.71 -14.78 7.44
N ALA A 35 -1.68 -14.16 6.75
CA ALA A 35 -1.40 -13.27 5.64
C ALA A 35 -0.94 -11.88 6.08
N ILE A 36 -1.34 -11.41 7.27
CA ILE A 36 -0.99 -10.08 7.81
C ILE A 36 0.51 -9.77 7.73
N PRO A 37 1.42 -10.57 8.35
CA PRO A 37 2.84 -10.23 8.34
C PRO A 37 3.40 -10.15 6.92
N ARG A 38 2.91 -10.99 6.00
CA ARG A 38 3.31 -10.95 4.59
C ARG A 38 2.80 -9.69 3.89
N ALA A 39 1.55 -9.32 4.11
CA ALA A 39 0.97 -8.10 3.54
C ALA A 39 1.72 -6.85 4.03
N VAL A 40 2.06 -6.80 5.32
CA VAL A 40 2.87 -5.71 5.89
C VAL A 40 4.24 -5.64 5.21
N ASN A 41 4.94 -6.77 5.04
CA ASN A 41 6.23 -6.79 4.35
C ASN A 41 6.13 -6.29 2.91
N LEU A 42 5.08 -6.69 2.17
CA LEU A 42 4.87 -6.22 0.79
C LEU A 42 4.70 -4.70 0.73
N VAL A 43 3.93 -4.10 1.66
CA VAL A 43 3.78 -2.64 1.73
C VAL A 43 5.10 -1.94 2.04
N LEU A 44 5.91 -2.52 2.93
CA LEU A 44 7.24 -1.98 3.26
C LEU A 44 8.21 -2.09 2.07
N GLU A 45 8.18 -3.20 1.33
CA GLU A 45 8.97 -3.39 0.12
C GLU A 45 8.61 -2.36 -0.95
N GLU A 46 7.32 -2.15 -1.23
CA GLU A 46 6.87 -1.13 -2.20
C GLU A 46 7.29 0.29 -1.77
N SER A 47 7.05 0.66 -0.51
CA SER A 47 7.39 2.00 0.01
C SER A 47 8.89 2.28 0.08
N SER A 48 9.72 1.25 0.24
CA SER A 48 11.18 1.39 0.20
C SER A 48 11.75 1.45 -1.23
N SER A 49 10.98 0.95 -2.21
CA SER A 49 11.35 0.94 -3.63
C SER A 49 11.03 2.28 -4.30
N THR A 50 10.08 3.04 -3.77
CA THR A 50 9.86 4.47 -4.10
C THR A 50 10.94 5.34 -3.43
N LYS A 51 12.18 5.25 -3.92
CA LYS A 51 13.23 6.20 -3.51
C LYS A 51 12.94 7.56 -4.14
N ASN A 52 12.63 8.52 -3.26
CA ASN A 52 12.72 9.98 -3.42
C ASN A 52 13.43 10.43 -4.71
N GLU A 53 12.67 10.79 -5.74
CA GLU A 53 13.11 11.80 -6.67
C GLU A 53 13.13 13.12 -5.88
N VAL A 54 14.28 13.44 -5.30
CA VAL A 54 14.56 14.80 -4.85
C VAL A 54 14.52 15.66 -6.11
N PRO A 55 13.63 16.67 -6.22
CA PRO A 55 13.66 17.57 -7.36
C PRO A 55 15.04 18.21 -7.43
N SER A 56 15.70 18.06 -8.57
CA SER A 56 17.04 18.61 -8.86
C SER A 56 17.07 20.16 -8.87
N ASP A 57 15.96 20.82 -8.58
CA ASP A 57 15.79 22.26 -8.65
C ASP A 57 15.91 22.89 -7.25
N THR A 58 17.08 22.76 -6.64
CA THR A 58 17.49 23.77 -5.65
C THR A 58 18.64 24.54 -6.27
N GLU A 59 18.30 25.67 -6.91
CA GLU A 59 19.28 26.69 -7.25
C GLU A 59 20.04 27.05 -5.96
N THR A 60 21.35 26.81 -5.97
CA THR A 60 22.26 27.24 -4.90
C THR A 60 22.11 28.73 -4.66
N PRO A 61 21.80 29.19 -3.43
CA PRO A 61 21.75 30.62 -3.14
C PRO A 61 23.17 31.17 -3.22
N VAL A 62 23.36 32.15 -4.12
CA VAL A 62 24.60 32.92 -4.21
C VAL A 62 24.57 33.96 -3.08
N TYR A 63 25.51 33.83 -2.13
CA TYR A 63 25.79 34.86 -1.13
C TYR A 63 26.79 35.88 -1.68
#